data_AF-A0A3C2E7S1-F1
#
_entry.id   AF-A0A3C2E7S1-F1
#
_cell.length_a   1.000
_cell.length_b   1.000
_cell.length_c   1.000
_cell.angle_alpha   90.00
_cell.angle_beta   90.00
_cell.angle_gamma   90.00
#
_symmetry.space_group_name_H-M   'P 1'
#
loop_
_entity.id
_entity.type
_entity.pdbx_description
1 polymer ?
#
loop_
_entity_poly.entity_id
_entity_poly.type
_entity_poly.pdbx_seq_one_letter_code
_entity_poly.pdbx_strand_id
1 'polypeptide(L)'
;PETGIVDSHGLMLSLLGELHDAGGQLALRSPVAAAESDSQRHRLNVAGETPLILEAKNVINAAGLGAVPLAKNWAGLPDDCIPRQWFARGVYFSYSGRTPFRTLIYPVPEPGGLGIHLTLDLAGQARFGPDVEWIEKEDYTVEPSRQEGFARGIRQWWPGLDPTRLQPAYAGIRPKLIGPDGGFADFRIDGPETHGMPGLVNLFGIESPGLTSCLAIAERVKALLS
;
A
#
# COMPACT_ATOMS: atom_id res chain seq x y z
N PRO A 1 -13.90 -4.45 22.01
CA PRO A 1 -12.96 -4.81 20.92
C PRO A 1 -13.52 -4.32 19.57
N GLU A 2 -12.83 -3.37 18.93
CA GLU A 2 -13.30 -2.71 17.69
C GLU A 2 -12.57 -3.20 16.42
N THR A 3 -11.55 -4.04 16.56
CA THR A 3 -10.80 -4.60 15.42
C THR A 3 -11.65 -5.57 14.62
N GLY A 4 -11.58 -5.49 13.29
CA GLY A 4 -12.28 -6.37 12.37
C GLY A 4 -11.46 -6.66 11.10
N ILE A 5 -12.10 -7.35 10.16
CA ILE A 5 -11.58 -7.65 8.82
C ILE A 5 -12.57 -7.16 7.77
N VAL A 6 -12.09 -6.89 6.55
CA VAL A 6 -12.91 -6.40 5.44
C VAL A 6 -12.49 -7.09 4.14
N ASP A 7 -13.46 -7.33 3.25
CA ASP A 7 -13.17 -7.66 1.85
C ASP A 7 -12.63 -6.41 1.15
N SER A 8 -11.31 -6.31 1.00
CA SER A 8 -10.69 -5.16 0.34
C SER A 8 -11.05 -5.09 -1.14
N HIS A 9 -11.25 -6.23 -1.82
CA HIS A 9 -11.63 -6.23 -3.23
C HIS A 9 -13.08 -5.79 -3.39
N GLY A 10 -13.98 -6.30 -2.56
CA GLY A 10 -15.38 -5.85 -2.50
C GLY A 10 -15.50 -4.36 -2.20
N LEU A 11 -14.70 -3.83 -1.27
CA LEU A 11 -14.63 -2.40 -0.99
C LEU A 11 -14.21 -1.59 -2.23
N MET A 12 -13.13 -1.99 -2.91
CA MET A 12 -12.66 -1.30 -4.12
C MET A 12 -13.70 -1.34 -5.25
N LEU A 13 -14.39 -2.46 -5.44
CA LEU A 13 -15.47 -2.58 -6.43
C LEU A 13 -16.65 -1.66 -6.09
N SER A 14 -17.01 -1.54 -4.81
CA SER A 14 -18.05 -0.62 -4.36
C SER A 14 -17.68 0.84 -4.67
N LEU A 15 -16.45 1.25 -4.34
CA LEU A 15 -15.96 2.60 -4.63
C LEU A 15 -15.87 2.89 -6.14
N LEU A 16 -15.52 1.90 -6.95
CA LEU A 16 -15.55 2.02 -8.41
C LEU A 16 -16.98 2.20 -8.95
N GLY A 17 -17.96 1.50 -8.34
CA GLY A 17 -19.38 1.70 -8.64
C GLY A 17 -19.82 3.13 -8.35
N GLU A 18 -19.50 3.65 -7.16
CA GLU A 18 -19.80 5.04 -6.78
C GLU A 18 -19.14 6.06 -7.71
N LEU A 19 -17.88 5.81 -8.14
CA LEU A 19 -17.20 6.65 -9.12
C LEU A 19 -17.97 6.72 -10.44
N HIS A 20 -18.42 5.57 -10.96
CA HIS A 20 -19.18 5.51 -12.21
C HIS A 20 -20.57 6.16 -12.10
N ASP A 21 -21.27 5.95 -10.99
CA ASP A 21 -22.58 6.59 -10.74
C ASP A 21 -22.46 8.12 -10.68
N ALA A 22 -21.31 8.63 -10.22
CA ALA A 22 -20.97 10.05 -10.25
C ALA A 22 -20.46 10.54 -11.63
N GLY A 23 -20.41 9.69 -12.66
CA GLY A 23 -19.97 10.01 -14.02
C GLY A 23 -18.45 9.93 -14.24
N GLY A 24 -17.70 9.43 -13.28
CA GLY A 24 -16.27 9.14 -13.41
C GLY A 24 -15.99 7.95 -14.33
N GLN A 25 -14.73 7.79 -14.73
CA GLN A 25 -14.29 6.72 -15.62
C GLN A 25 -12.99 6.08 -15.13
N LEU A 26 -12.83 4.78 -15.39
CA LEU A 26 -11.60 4.03 -15.15
C LEU A 26 -10.97 3.61 -16.49
N ALA A 27 -9.77 4.11 -16.77
CA ALA A 27 -8.95 3.68 -17.90
C ALA A 27 -7.80 2.79 -17.40
N LEU A 28 -7.89 1.48 -17.71
CA LEU A 28 -6.86 0.50 -17.37
C LEU A 28 -5.81 0.39 -18.48
N ARG A 29 -4.62 -0.11 -18.14
CA ARG A 29 -3.47 -0.23 -19.07
C ARG A 29 -3.04 1.11 -19.68
N SER A 30 -3.26 2.19 -18.94
CA SER A 30 -2.94 3.57 -19.32
C SER A 30 -1.90 4.14 -18.33
N PRO A 31 -0.65 3.64 -18.32
CA PRO A 31 0.36 4.10 -17.37
C PRO A 31 0.72 5.56 -17.62
N VAL A 32 0.69 6.39 -16.57
CA VAL A 32 1.26 7.74 -16.62
C VAL A 32 2.78 7.61 -16.47
N ALA A 33 3.52 7.87 -17.55
CA ALA A 33 4.97 7.71 -17.58
C ALA A 33 5.72 8.95 -17.07
N ALA A 34 5.14 10.13 -17.30
CA ALA A 34 5.65 11.41 -16.86
C ALA A 34 4.50 12.42 -16.74
N ALA A 35 4.76 13.49 -16.02
CA ALA A 35 3.84 14.61 -15.89
C ALA A 35 4.59 15.92 -15.96
N GLU A 36 3.89 16.98 -16.31
CA GLU A 36 4.38 18.35 -16.22
C GLU A 36 3.27 19.23 -15.70
N SER A 37 3.65 20.21 -14.88
CA SER A 37 2.72 21.24 -14.41
C SER A 37 3.32 22.61 -14.65
N ASP A 38 2.46 23.53 -15.05
CA ASP A 38 2.73 24.95 -14.98
C ASP A 38 1.76 25.62 -13.98
N SER A 39 1.76 26.95 -13.92
CA SER A 39 0.91 27.70 -12.98
C SER A 39 -0.60 27.61 -13.28
N GLN A 40 -0.99 26.99 -14.39
CA GLN A 40 -2.38 26.95 -14.85
C GLN A 40 -2.92 25.53 -15.01
N ARG A 41 -2.09 24.56 -15.40
CA ARG A 41 -2.55 23.22 -15.82
C ARG A 41 -1.55 22.11 -15.52
N HIS A 42 -2.08 20.89 -15.39
CA HIS A 42 -1.32 19.65 -15.34
C HIS A 42 -1.48 18.90 -16.66
N ARG A 43 -0.37 18.47 -17.26
CA ARG A 43 -0.36 17.59 -18.43
C ARG A 43 0.27 16.26 -18.06
N LEU A 44 -0.47 15.17 -18.27
CA LEU A 44 -0.06 13.81 -17.97
C LEU A 44 0.25 13.09 -19.27
N ASN A 45 1.49 12.61 -19.41
CA ASN A 45 1.89 11.77 -20.52
C ASN A 45 1.47 10.33 -20.22
N VAL A 46 0.35 9.93 -20.82
CA VAL A 46 -0.20 8.58 -20.72
C VAL A 46 0.44 7.74 -21.82
N ALA A 47 1.21 6.74 -21.41
CA ALA A 47 1.83 5.76 -22.29
C ALA A 47 0.90 4.54 -22.50
N GLY A 48 1.44 3.48 -23.12
CA GLY A 48 0.70 2.25 -23.43
C GLY A 48 0.46 2.06 -24.92
N GLU A 49 -0.57 1.30 -25.27
CA GLU A 49 -0.89 0.97 -26.68
C GLU A 49 -1.38 2.19 -27.48
N THR A 50 -2.05 3.14 -26.82
CA THR A 50 -2.54 4.38 -27.45
C THR A 50 -2.06 5.57 -26.63
N PRO A 51 -0.81 6.03 -26.85
CA PRO A 51 -0.24 7.11 -26.06
C PRO A 51 -0.93 8.44 -26.35
N LEU A 52 -1.12 9.26 -25.32
CA LEU A 52 -1.75 10.57 -25.42
C LEU A 52 -1.34 11.48 -24.26
N ILE A 53 -1.65 12.77 -24.39
CA ILE A 53 -1.50 13.74 -23.30
C ILE A 53 -2.89 14.06 -22.75
N LEU A 54 -3.09 13.82 -21.45
CA LEU A 54 -4.27 14.29 -20.73
C LEU A 54 -3.97 15.62 -20.07
N GLU A 55 -4.89 16.56 -20.19
CA GLU A 55 -4.82 17.83 -19.47
C GLU A 55 -5.89 17.85 -18.38
N ALA A 56 -5.49 18.23 -17.17
CA ALA A 56 -6.38 18.30 -16.02
C ALA A 56 -6.11 19.56 -15.18
N LYS A 57 -7.16 20.06 -14.53
CA LYS A 57 -7.07 21.15 -13.55
C LYS A 57 -6.56 20.65 -12.20
N ASN A 58 -7.00 19.46 -11.82
CA ASN A 58 -6.62 18.80 -10.58
C ASN A 58 -6.03 17.43 -10.89
N VAL A 59 -4.94 17.07 -10.22
CA VAL A 59 -4.34 15.73 -10.30
C VAL A 59 -4.01 15.24 -8.90
N ILE A 60 -4.33 13.96 -8.64
CA ILE A 60 -4.00 13.27 -7.41
C ILE A 60 -3.03 12.15 -7.76
N ASN A 61 -1.79 12.25 -7.28
CA ASN A 61 -0.82 11.17 -7.38
C ASN A 61 -1.02 10.18 -6.21
N ALA A 62 -1.85 9.17 -6.45
CA ALA A 62 -2.12 8.07 -5.52
C ALA A 62 -1.48 6.74 -5.99
N ALA A 63 -0.31 6.81 -6.64
CA ALA A 63 0.30 5.66 -7.33
C ALA A 63 1.00 4.63 -6.41
N GLY A 64 0.82 4.70 -5.09
CA GLY A 64 1.37 3.74 -4.13
C GLY A 64 2.89 3.61 -4.25
N LEU A 65 3.38 2.41 -4.59
CA LEU A 65 4.81 2.15 -4.83
C LEU A 65 5.39 3.02 -5.97
N GLY A 66 4.55 3.42 -6.92
CA GLY A 66 4.90 4.29 -8.04
C GLY A 66 4.79 5.80 -7.74
N ALA A 67 4.35 6.21 -6.55
CA ALA A 67 4.10 7.62 -6.25
C ALA A 67 5.39 8.46 -6.33
N VAL A 68 6.47 8.04 -5.67
CA VAL A 68 7.77 8.73 -5.74
C VAL A 68 8.41 8.59 -7.13
N PRO A 69 8.44 7.40 -7.77
CA PRO A 69 8.89 7.30 -9.16
C PRO A 69 8.19 8.27 -10.13
N LEU A 70 6.86 8.43 -10.03
CA LEU A 70 6.12 9.38 -10.86
C LEU A 70 6.46 10.83 -10.51
N ALA A 71 6.54 11.17 -9.23
CA ALA A 71 6.92 12.50 -8.77
C ALA A 71 8.32 12.92 -9.27
N LYS A 72 9.28 11.99 -9.33
CA LYS A 72 10.61 12.23 -9.94
C LYS A 72 10.57 12.50 -11.44
N ASN A 73 9.55 11.99 -12.13
CA ASN A 73 9.30 12.25 -13.55
C ASN A 73 8.25 13.36 -13.74
N TRP A 74 8.12 14.26 -12.77
CA TRP A 74 7.17 15.36 -12.79
C TRP A 74 7.86 16.70 -12.98
N ALA A 75 7.86 17.22 -14.20
CA ALA A 75 8.45 18.52 -14.49
C ALA A 75 7.66 19.65 -13.77
N GLY A 76 8.37 20.47 -13.02
CA GLY A 76 7.82 21.58 -12.24
C GLY A 76 7.55 21.26 -10.76
N LEU A 77 7.64 19.99 -10.34
CA LEU A 77 7.58 19.63 -8.92
C LEU A 77 8.94 19.89 -8.26
N PRO A 78 9.02 20.67 -7.16
CA PRO A 78 10.30 20.91 -6.48
C PRO A 78 10.93 19.63 -5.93
N ASP A 79 12.24 19.43 -6.17
CA ASP A 79 12.96 18.21 -5.76
C ASP A 79 12.96 17.98 -4.24
N ASP A 80 12.96 19.06 -3.45
CA ASP A 80 12.91 19.00 -1.98
C ASP A 80 11.56 18.52 -1.44
N CYS A 81 10.50 18.62 -2.24
CA CYS A 81 9.18 18.08 -1.93
C CYS A 81 9.08 16.58 -2.18
N ILE A 82 10.02 15.96 -2.92
CA ILE A 82 9.96 14.54 -3.29
C ILE A 82 10.69 13.71 -2.22
N PRO A 83 9.99 12.88 -1.42
CA PRO A 83 10.66 12.05 -0.42
C PRO A 83 11.51 10.95 -1.07
N ARG A 84 12.46 10.43 -0.30
CA ARG A 84 13.06 9.13 -0.62
C ARG A 84 12.07 8.02 -0.26
N GLN A 85 12.05 6.97 -1.08
CA GLN A 85 11.23 5.79 -0.88
C GLN A 85 12.10 4.54 -0.69
N TRP A 86 11.62 3.64 0.15
CA TRP A 86 12.14 2.30 0.36
C TRP A 86 11.01 1.28 0.20
N PHE A 87 11.39 0.02 0.01
CA PHE A 87 10.44 -1.08 -0.09
C PHE A 87 10.62 -2.04 1.07
N ALA A 88 9.55 -2.25 1.84
CA ALA A 88 9.49 -3.27 2.87
C ALA A 88 8.45 -4.33 2.48
N ARG A 89 8.92 -5.45 1.95
CA ARG A 89 8.10 -6.62 1.64
C ARG A 89 7.62 -7.29 2.91
N GLY A 90 6.39 -7.75 2.88
CA GLY A 90 5.79 -8.62 3.88
C GLY A 90 5.21 -9.84 3.20
N VAL A 91 5.68 -11.01 3.59
CA VAL A 91 5.26 -12.31 3.08
C VAL A 91 4.21 -12.92 4.01
N TYR A 92 3.28 -13.66 3.42
CA TYR A 92 2.25 -14.39 4.14
C TYR A 92 2.31 -15.89 3.82
N PHE A 93 2.06 -16.69 4.84
CA PHE A 93 1.81 -18.13 4.73
C PHE A 93 0.37 -18.44 5.10
N SER A 94 -0.27 -19.33 4.36
CA SER A 94 -1.57 -19.91 4.74
C SER A 94 -1.35 -21.18 5.55
N TYR A 95 -2.37 -21.65 6.27
CA TYR A 95 -2.29 -22.87 7.06
C TYR A 95 -3.41 -23.85 6.71
N SER A 96 -3.09 -24.99 6.12
CA SER A 96 -4.11 -25.96 5.74
C SER A 96 -4.73 -26.64 6.96
N GLY A 97 -6.03 -26.40 7.18
CA GLY A 97 -6.80 -26.95 8.29
C GLY A 97 -7.23 -25.91 9.32
N ARG A 98 -7.79 -26.39 10.43
CA ARG A 98 -8.35 -25.51 11.47
C ARG A 98 -7.27 -25.07 12.45
N THR A 99 -7.30 -23.79 12.81
CA THR A 99 -6.57 -23.27 13.97
C THR A 99 -7.49 -23.29 15.20
N PRO A 100 -6.95 -23.28 16.43
CA PRO A 100 -7.77 -23.18 17.65
C PRO A 100 -8.33 -21.76 17.88
N PHE A 101 -7.99 -20.79 17.02
CA PHE A 101 -8.26 -19.37 17.24
C PHE A 101 -9.46 -18.89 16.42
N ARG A 102 -10.24 -17.99 17.01
CA ARG A 102 -11.41 -17.36 16.36
C ARG A 102 -11.28 -15.84 16.25
N THR A 103 -10.15 -15.29 16.68
CA THR A 103 -9.84 -13.86 16.71
C THR A 103 -8.47 -13.64 16.09
N LEU A 104 -8.21 -12.40 15.65
CA LEU A 104 -6.90 -11.98 15.19
C LEU A 104 -5.89 -12.03 16.37
N ILE A 105 -4.64 -12.40 16.09
CA ILE A 105 -3.57 -12.45 17.09
C ILE A 105 -2.41 -11.58 16.63
N TYR A 106 -2.09 -10.59 17.46
CA TYR A 106 -0.96 -9.68 17.31
C TYR A 106 -0.02 -9.94 18.49
N PRO A 107 1.13 -10.63 18.29
CA PRO A 107 2.15 -10.71 19.31
C PRO A 107 2.75 -9.33 19.58
N VAL A 108 3.44 -9.21 20.71
CA VAL A 108 4.13 -7.97 21.09
C VAL A 108 5.20 -7.66 20.02
N PRO A 109 5.27 -6.42 19.51
CA PRO A 109 6.27 -6.05 18.51
C PRO A 109 7.71 -6.29 19.00
N GLU A 110 8.55 -6.82 18.11
CA GLU A 110 10.00 -6.89 18.26
C GLU A 110 10.66 -5.75 17.44
N PRO A 111 11.92 -5.38 17.70
CA PRO A 111 12.62 -4.39 16.88
C PRO A 111 12.58 -4.76 15.39
N GLY A 112 11.94 -3.93 14.57
CA GLY A 112 11.80 -4.15 13.13
C GLY A 112 10.45 -4.70 12.65
N GLY A 113 9.50 -5.03 13.54
CA GLY A 113 8.14 -5.42 13.13
C GLY A 113 7.24 -5.93 14.25
N LEU A 114 5.96 -6.14 13.95
CA LEU A 114 4.98 -6.60 14.94
C LEU A 114 5.03 -8.12 15.21
N GLY A 115 6.03 -8.84 14.73
CA GLY A 115 6.04 -10.31 14.70
C GLY A 115 5.02 -10.89 13.71
N ILE A 116 5.00 -12.22 13.56
CA ILE A 116 4.10 -12.90 12.62
C ILE A 116 2.70 -12.98 13.23
N HIS A 117 1.73 -12.29 12.63
CA HIS A 117 0.35 -12.23 13.13
C HIS A 117 -0.48 -13.38 12.62
N LEU A 118 -1.58 -13.67 13.31
CA LEU A 118 -2.68 -14.45 12.75
C LEU A 118 -3.78 -13.51 12.29
N THR A 119 -4.10 -13.60 11.01
CA THR A 119 -5.36 -13.10 10.47
C THR A 119 -6.22 -14.26 10.01
N LEU A 120 -7.53 -14.05 10.04
CA LEU A 120 -8.53 -14.96 9.47
C LEU A 120 -9.13 -14.24 8.28
N ASP A 121 -9.23 -14.90 7.12
CA ASP A 121 -10.05 -14.35 6.05
C ASP A 121 -11.54 -14.59 6.32
N LEU A 122 -12.41 -14.11 5.42
CA LEU A 122 -13.86 -14.19 5.57
C LEU A 122 -14.40 -15.62 5.59
N ALA A 123 -13.64 -16.60 5.06
CA ALA A 123 -13.98 -18.02 5.13
C ALA A 123 -13.44 -18.68 6.42
N GLY A 124 -12.76 -17.91 7.28
CA GLY A 124 -12.13 -18.40 8.51
C GLY A 124 -10.79 -19.10 8.27
N GLN A 125 -10.22 -18.99 7.07
CA GLN A 125 -8.93 -19.59 6.76
C GLN A 125 -7.80 -18.73 7.34
N ALA A 126 -6.94 -19.38 8.11
CA ALA A 126 -5.82 -18.75 8.79
C ALA A 126 -4.70 -18.35 7.83
N ARG A 127 -4.19 -17.13 8.03
CA ARG A 127 -3.01 -16.58 7.37
C ARG A 127 -2.06 -16.00 8.40
N PHE A 128 -0.79 -16.28 8.20
CA PHE A 128 0.30 -15.89 9.06
C PHE A 128 1.19 -14.87 8.36
N GLY A 129 1.52 -13.78 9.06
CA GLY A 129 2.34 -12.70 8.54
C GLY A 129 1.70 -11.33 8.79
N PRO A 130 2.21 -10.28 8.18
CA PRO A 130 3.42 -10.27 7.34
C PRO A 130 4.71 -10.30 8.18
N ASP A 131 5.79 -10.84 7.61
CA ASP A 131 7.15 -10.50 8.06
C ASP A 131 7.58 -9.11 7.53
N VAL A 132 8.85 -8.77 7.74
CA VAL A 132 9.46 -7.55 7.20
C VAL A 132 10.78 -7.90 6.55
N GLU A 133 10.89 -7.58 5.26
CA GLU A 133 12.11 -7.71 4.48
C GLU A 133 12.31 -6.47 3.61
N TRP A 134 13.46 -5.83 3.74
CA TRP A 134 13.81 -4.68 2.93
C TRP A 134 14.38 -5.14 1.58
N ILE A 135 13.83 -4.60 0.50
CA ILE A 135 14.18 -4.96 -0.88
C ILE A 135 14.48 -3.70 -1.70
N GLU A 136 15.29 -3.84 -2.76
CA GLU A 136 15.68 -2.72 -3.60
C GLU A 136 14.72 -2.46 -4.76
N LYS A 137 14.02 -3.50 -5.21
CA LYS A 137 13.07 -3.47 -6.33
C LYS A 137 11.83 -4.27 -5.97
N GLU A 138 10.73 -3.99 -6.66
CA GLU A 138 9.51 -4.77 -6.49
C GLU A 138 9.73 -6.24 -6.84
N ASP A 139 9.52 -7.12 -5.85
CA ASP A 139 9.59 -8.56 -5.99
C ASP A 139 8.56 -9.20 -5.05
N TYR A 140 7.57 -9.86 -5.63
CA TYR A 140 6.46 -10.49 -4.89
C TYR A 140 6.68 -11.98 -4.64
N THR A 141 7.88 -12.50 -4.91
CA THR A 141 8.22 -13.92 -4.72
C THR A 141 8.08 -14.34 -3.26
N VAL A 142 7.40 -15.46 -3.03
CA VAL A 142 7.29 -16.08 -1.71
C VAL A 142 8.11 -17.35 -1.70
N GLU A 143 9.31 -17.26 -1.11
CA GLU A 143 10.23 -18.38 -1.03
C GLU A 143 9.73 -19.46 -0.05
N PRO A 144 9.50 -20.71 -0.49
CA PRO A 144 9.06 -21.80 0.39
C PRO A 144 10.02 -22.06 1.56
N SER A 145 11.32 -21.76 1.39
CA SER A 145 12.36 -21.91 2.43
C SER A 145 12.10 -21.05 3.67
N ARG A 146 11.26 -20.01 3.58
CA ARG A 146 10.84 -19.18 4.73
C ARG A 146 9.93 -19.90 5.72
N GLN A 147 9.35 -21.04 5.33
CA GLN A 147 8.42 -21.81 6.16
C GLN A 147 8.99 -22.09 7.56
N GLU A 148 10.27 -22.46 7.66
CA GLU A 148 10.90 -22.77 8.94
C GLU A 148 11.00 -21.56 9.86
N GLY A 149 11.32 -20.38 9.30
CA GLY A 149 11.35 -19.12 10.04
C GLY A 149 9.96 -18.74 10.56
N PHE A 150 8.94 -18.89 9.70
CA PHE A 150 7.55 -18.68 10.09
C PHE A 150 7.12 -19.63 11.21
N ALA A 151 7.39 -20.93 11.05
CA ALA A 151 7.06 -21.94 12.04
C ALA A 151 7.71 -21.65 13.40
N ARG A 152 8.96 -21.17 13.40
CA ARG A 152 9.68 -20.81 14.63
C ARG A 152 9.02 -19.64 15.35
N GLY A 153 8.68 -18.56 14.63
CA GLY A 153 8.02 -17.39 15.21
C GLY A 153 6.62 -17.71 15.74
N ILE A 154 5.83 -18.46 14.98
CA ILE A 154 4.46 -18.85 15.37
C ILE A 154 4.47 -19.76 16.61
N ARG A 155 5.41 -20.70 16.71
CA ARG A 155 5.50 -21.64 17.84
C ARG A 155 5.74 -20.99 19.20
N GLN A 156 6.21 -19.75 19.22
CA GLN A 156 6.38 -18.99 20.47
C GLN A 156 5.04 -18.76 21.18
N TRP A 157 3.94 -18.61 20.42
CA TRP A 157 2.60 -18.36 20.97
C TRP A 157 1.57 -19.43 20.59
N TRP A 158 1.86 -20.26 19.58
CA TRP A 158 1.10 -21.47 19.26
C TRP A 158 2.01 -22.71 19.15
N PRO A 159 2.40 -23.32 20.29
CA PRO A 159 3.29 -24.49 20.29
C PRO A 159 2.76 -25.71 19.53
N GLY A 160 1.43 -25.84 19.42
CA GLY A 160 0.74 -26.93 18.71
C GLY A 160 0.74 -26.81 17.17
N LEU A 161 1.45 -25.84 16.60
CA LEU A 161 1.58 -25.68 15.16
C LEU A 161 2.24 -26.92 14.51
N ASP A 162 1.53 -27.50 13.55
CA ASP A 162 2.10 -28.43 12.55
C ASP A 162 2.69 -27.64 11.36
N PRO A 163 4.02 -27.54 11.23
CA PRO A 163 4.66 -26.70 10.23
C PRO A 163 4.45 -27.21 8.81
N THR A 164 4.16 -28.50 8.63
CA THR A 164 3.96 -29.11 7.31
C THR A 164 2.70 -28.58 6.61
N ARG A 165 1.80 -27.97 7.39
CA ARG A 165 0.56 -27.35 6.92
C ARG A 165 0.72 -25.87 6.55
N LEU A 166 1.87 -25.26 6.85
CA LEU A 166 2.16 -23.91 6.38
C LEU A 166 2.48 -23.94 4.89
N GLN A 167 1.79 -23.13 4.10
CA GLN A 167 1.98 -23.07 2.66
C GLN A 167 2.25 -21.62 2.24
N PRO A 168 3.22 -21.37 1.34
CA PRO A 168 3.38 -20.07 0.69
C PRO A 168 2.03 -19.52 0.22
N ALA A 169 1.74 -18.26 0.53
CA ALA A 169 0.49 -17.62 0.09
C ALA A 169 0.78 -16.46 -0.86
N TYR A 170 1.05 -15.27 -0.32
CA TYR A 170 1.28 -14.07 -1.12
C TYR A 170 2.25 -13.12 -0.42
N ALA A 171 2.73 -12.11 -1.15
CA ALA A 171 3.51 -11.02 -0.60
C ALA A 171 2.84 -9.69 -0.92
N GLY A 172 3.07 -8.69 -0.06
CA GLY A 172 2.79 -7.29 -0.34
C GLY A 172 4.02 -6.44 -0.05
N ILE A 173 4.10 -5.24 -0.63
CA ILE A 173 5.22 -4.33 -0.43
C ILE A 173 4.68 -3.02 0.13
N ARG A 174 5.31 -2.52 1.19
CA ARG A 174 4.97 -1.23 1.80
C ARG A 174 5.82 -0.12 1.16
N PRO A 175 5.22 1.00 0.71
CA PRO A 175 5.96 2.19 0.27
C PRO A 175 6.50 2.92 1.50
N LYS A 176 7.71 2.61 1.96
CA LYS A 176 8.28 3.22 3.16
C LYS A 176 8.92 4.57 2.85
N LEU A 177 8.72 5.57 3.72
CA LEU A 177 9.39 6.88 3.63
C LEU A 177 10.63 7.01 4.51
N ILE A 178 10.94 5.95 5.25
CA ILE A 178 12.14 5.86 6.07
C ILE A 178 12.73 4.46 5.94
N GLY A 179 14.06 4.37 5.96
CA GLY A 179 14.79 3.13 5.74
C GLY A 179 14.86 2.21 6.96
N PRO A 180 15.59 1.08 6.85
CA PRO A 180 15.71 0.04 7.88
C PRO A 180 16.19 0.56 9.24
N ASP A 181 17.13 1.51 9.24
CA ASP A 181 17.72 2.08 10.45
C ASP A 181 16.92 3.29 10.98
N GLY A 182 15.81 3.61 10.32
CA GLY A 182 14.92 4.70 10.69
C GLY A 182 13.89 4.32 11.73
N GLY A 183 13.32 5.34 12.38
CA GLY A 183 12.16 5.18 13.25
C GLY A 183 10.84 5.12 12.47
N PHE A 184 9.84 5.83 12.99
CA PHE A 184 8.53 5.94 12.36
C PHE A 184 8.51 7.11 11.37
N ALA A 185 7.76 6.95 10.27
CA ALA A 185 7.36 8.02 9.38
C ALA A 185 5.85 7.96 9.19
N ASP A 186 5.20 9.12 9.25
CA ASP A 186 3.76 9.25 8.99
C ASP A 186 3.47 9.28 7.48
N PHE A 187 2.20 9.14 7.11
CA PHE A 187 1.74 9.40 5.75
C PHE A 187 2.06 10.83 5.34
N ARG A 188 2.46 11.03 4.08
CA ARG A 188 2.56 12.35 3.47
C ARG A 188 1.42 12.53 2.47
N ILE A 189 0.55 13.49 2.75
CA ILE A 189 -0.51 13.96 1.85
C ILE A 189 -0.20 15.42 1.55
N ASP A 190 0.66 15.62 0.57
CA ASP A 190 1.24 16.92 0.27
C ASP A 190 0.36 17.63 -0.77
N GLY A 191 -0.14 18.81 -0.42
CA GLY A 191 -0.98 19.63 -1.30
C GLY A 191 -0.28 20.94 -1.71
N PRO A 192 -1.03 21.87 -2.33
CA PRO A 192 -0.48 23.12 -2.85
C PRO A 192 0.31 23.95 -1.81
N GLU A 193 -0.08 23.91 -0.54
CA GLU A 193 0.63 24.60 0.54
C GLU A 193 2.04 24.05 0.80
N THR A 194 2.30 22.78 0.45
CA THR A 194 3.59 22.12 0.66
C THR A 194 4.54 22.37 -0.51
N HIS A 195 4.07 22.18 -1.75
CA HIS A 195 4.92 22.22 -2.94
C HIS A 195 4.67 23.43 -3.87
N GLY A 196 3.69 24.28 -3.55
CA GLY A 196 3.40 25.50 -4.30
C GLY A 196 2.66 25.28 -5.64
N MET A 197 2.07 24.10 -5.86
CA MET A 197 1.43 23.74 -7.13
C MET A 197 -0.08 23.61 -6.96
N PRO A 198 -0.89 24.60 -7.39
CA PRO A 198 -2.34 24.53 -7.33
C PRO A 198 -2.87 23.29 -8.06
N GLY A 199 -3.90 22.64 -7.53
CA GLY A 199 -4.55 21.50 -8.16
C GLY A 199 -3.83 20.16 -8.03
N LEU A 200 -2.60 20.12 -7.49
CA LEU A 200 -1.86 18.87 -7.28
C LEU A 200 -1.91 18.43 -5.81
N VAL A 201 -2.18 17.14 -5.60
CA VAL A 201 -1.96 16.47 -4.30
C VAL A 201 -1.16 15.18 -4.52
N ASN A 202 -0.08 14.99 -3.76
CA ASN A 202 0.72 13.76 -3.77
C ASN A 202 0.51 12.95 -2.49
N LEU A 203 0.30 11.64 -2.64
CA LEU A 203 0.19 10.70 -1.53
C LEU A 203 1.44 9.82 -1.50
N PHE A 204 2.32 10.05 -0.54
CA PHE A 204 3.52 9.26 -0.34
C PHE A 204 3.43 8.48 0.97
N GLY A 205 3.97 7.27 0.97
CA GLY A 205 4.11 6.53 2.22
C GLY A 205 2.84 5.90 2.76
N ILE A 206 1.78 5.76 1.95
CA ILE A 206 0.48 5.21 2.40
C ILE A 206 0.61 3.70 2.59
N GLU A 207 1.23 3.30 3.69
CA GLU A 207 1.31 1.92 4.18
C GLU A 207 0.15 1.61 5.14
N SER A 208 0.27 0.61 6.02
CA SER A 208 -0.75 0.37 7.06
C SER A 208 -0.81 1.56 8.03
N PRO A 209 -2.00 2.08 8.40
CA PRO A 209 -3.35 1.55 8.17
C PRO A 209 -4.12 2.21 7.00
N GLY A 210 -3.52 2.32 5.82
CA GLY A 210 -4.06 3.02 4.65
C GLY A 210 -5.40 2.49 4.14
N LEU A 211 -5.63 1.18 4.20
CA LEU A 211 -6.95 0.60 3.87
C LEU A 211 -8.03 1.07 4.84
N THR A 212 -7.78 0.97 6.15
CA THR A 212 -8.72 1.39 7.19
C THR A 212 -9.01 2.89 7.12
N SER A 213 -8.00 3.69 6.74
CA SER A 213 -8.10 5.15 6.67
C SER A 213 -8.46 5.69 5.29
N CYS A 214 -8.76 4.85 4.30
CA CYS A 214 -8.89 5.27 2.90
C CYS A 214 -9.93 6.38 2.66
N LEU A 215 -11.09 6.32 3.32
CA LEU A 215 -12.13 7.35 3.21
C LEU A 215 -11.70 8.66 3.89
N ALA A 216 -11.04 8.59 5.04
CA ALA A 216 -10.50 9.77 5.72
C ALA A 216 -9.38 10.44 4.91
N ILE A 217 -8.53 9.63 4.26
CA ILE A 217 -7.51 10.11 3.31
C ILE A 217 -8.20 10.84 2.15
N ALA A 218 -9.26 10.28 1.57
CA ALA A 218 -10.00 10.91 0.47
C ALA A 218 -10.61 12.27 0.88
N GLU A 219 -11.21 12.37 2.07
CA GLU A 219 -11.71 13.65 2.61
C GLU A 219 -10.58 14.68 2.80
N ARG A 220 -9.41 14.24 3.30
CA ARG A 220 -8.24 15.13 3.42
C ARG A 220 -7.77 15.62 2.05
N VAL A 221 -7.70 14.74 1.05
CA VAL A 221 -7.30 15.11 -0.33
C VAL A 221 -8.28 16.12 -0.92
N LYS A 222 -9.60 15.89 -0.76
CA LYS A 222 -10.64 16.81 -1.21
C LYS A 222 -10.50 18.19 -0.56
N ALA A 223 -10.25 18.24 0.74
CA ALA A 223 -10.04 19.50 1.46
C ALA A 223 -8.83 20.30 0.96
N LEU A 224 -7.77 19.63 0.49
CA LEU A 224 -6.57 20.26 -0.08
C LEU A 224 -6.75 20.78 -1.51
N LEU A 225 -7.81 20.34 -2.21
CA LEU A 225 -8.14 20.73 -3.57
C LEU A 225 -9.30 21.74 -3.65
N SER A 226 -9.90 22.08 -2.51
CA SER A 226 -11.07 22.97 -2.42
C SER A 226 -10.68 24.44 -2.26
#